data_AF-A0AAJ3DIQ1-F1
#
_entry.id   AF-A0AAJ3DIQ1-F1
#
_cell.length_a   1.000
_cell.length_b   1.000
_cell.length_c   1.000
_cell.angle_alpha   90.00
_cell.angle_beta   90.00
_cell.angle_gamma   90.00
#
_symmetry.space_group_name_H-M   'P 1'
#
loop_
_entity.id
_entity.type
_entity.pdbx_description
1 polymer ?
#
loop_
_entity_poly.entity_id
_entity_poly.type
_entity_poly.pdbx_seq_one_letter_code
_entity_poly.pdbx_strand_id
1 'polypeptide(L)' 'MRLVDADGRTWFFVDKVPIFFDDAIPPGAPLPELAFMRCYVVGQQEDQVLVVSTVPDHVKAEDGTTQFRVRPSDVERRA' A
#
# COMPACT_ATOMS: atom_id res chain seq x y z
N MET A 1 7.61 -3.44 -3.61
CA MET A 1 7.00 -4.63 -2.97
C MET A 1 6.00 -5.27 -3.93
N ARG A 2 5.84 -6.61 -3.92
CA ARG A 2 4.87 -7.33 -4.75
C ARG A 2 3.88 -8.09 -3.85
N LEU A 3 2.59 -8.01 -4.18
CA LEU A 3 1.52 -8.77 -3.54
C LEU A 3 0.73 -9.53 -4.61
N VAL A 4 0.35 -10.79 -4.34
CA VAL A 4 -0.60 -11.53 -5.16
C VAL A 4 -1.89 -11.63 -4.35
N ASP A 5 -2.97 -11.15 -4.94
CA ASP A 5 -4.26 -11.03 -4.26
C ASP A 5 -5.08 -12.33 -4.33
N ALA A 6 -6.23 -12.37 -3.65
CA ALA A 6 -7.07 -13.55 -3.57
C ALA A 6 -7.60 -14.03 -4.94
N ASP A 7 -7.67 -13.12 -5.92
CA ASP A 7 -8.10 -13.38 -7.30
C ASP A 7 -6.90 -13.73 -8.22
N GLY A 8 -5.69 -13.81 -7.68
CA GLY A 8 -4.47 -14.08 -8.42
C GLY A 8 -3.89 -12.86 -9.15
N ARG A 9 -4.44 -11.66 -8.95
CA ARG A 9 -3.89 -10.43 -9.54
C ARG A 9 -2.61 -10.05 -8.82
N THR A 10 -1.63 -9.58 -9.58
CA THR A 10 -0.36 -9.10 -9.02
C THR A 10 -0.41 -7.59 -8.86
N TRP A 11 -0.16 -7.12 -7.64
CA TRP A 11 -0.03 -5.71 -7.28
C TRP A 11 1.44 -5.38 -7.03
N PHE A 12 1.87 -4.22 -7.55
CA PHE A 12 3.18 -3.66 -7.29
C PHE A 12 3.02 -2.35 -6.53
N PHE A 13 3.59 -2.31 -5.32
CA PHE A 13 3.72 -1.09 -4.54
C PHE A 13 5.12 -0.54 -4.75
N VAL A 14 5.17 0.67 -5.29
CA VAL A 14 6.40 1.35 -5.68
C VAL A 14 6.49 2.65 -4.89
N ASP A 15 7.61 2.85 -4.20
CA ASP A 15 7.87 4.12 -3.55
C ASP A 15 8.01 5.23 -4.59
N LYS A 16 7.51 6.41 -4.24
CA LYS A 16 7.69 7.59 -5.09
C LYS A 16 9.18 7.92 -5.18
N VAL A 17 9.66 8.16 -6.40
CA VAL A 17 11.02 8.66 -6.62
C VAL A 17 11.18 10.00 -5.88
N PRO A 18 12.28 10.21 -5.14
CA PRO A 18 12.51 11.48 -4.46
C PRO A 18 12.50 12.62 -5.47
N ILE A 19 11.79 13.70 -5.15
CA ILE A 19 11.78 14.92 -5.95
C ILE A 19 12.64 15.94 -5.21
N PHE A 20 13.75 16.33 -5.83
CA PHE A 20 14.66 17.36 -5.32
C PHE A 20 14.32 18.69 -5.98
N PHE A 21 14.24 19.76 -5.19
CA PHE A 21 14.09 21.14 -5.67
C PHE A 21 15.36 21.92 -5.30
N ASP A 22 15.83 22.78 -6.22
CA ASP A 22 17.16 23.41 -6.20
C ASP A 22 17.37 24.35 -4.99
N ASP A 23 16.28 24.80 -4.40
CA ASP A 23 16.18 25.81 -3.36
C ASP A 23 15.76 25.25 -1.98
N ALA A 24 15.50 23.94 -1.85
CA ALA A 24 14.79 23.39 -0.70
C ALA A 24 15.58 22.39 0.18
N ILE A 25 16.82 22.03 -0.18
CA ILE A 25 17.51 20.91 0.48
C ILE A 25 18.86 21.37 1.06
N PRO A 26 18.91 21.72 2.36
CA PRO A 26 20.15 22.11 3.00
C PRO A 26 21.13 20.92 3.08
N PRO A 27 22.45 21.18 3.11
CA PRO A 27 23.43 20.14 3.38
C PRO A 27 23.11 19.38 4.67
N GLY A 28 23.05 18.05 4.59
CA GLY A 28 22.70 17.19 5.72
C GLY A 28 21.20 16.94 5.92
N ALA A 29 20.34 17.37 4.99
CA ALA A 29 18.93 16.96 4.99
C ALA A 29 18.80 15.42 5.00
N PRO A 30 17.89 14.85 5.80
CA PRO A 30 17.72 13.41 5.89
C PRO A 30 17.24 12.85 4.56
N LEU A 31 17.74 11.66 4.22
CA LEU A 31 17.22 10.90 3.10
C LEU A 31 15.79 10.41 3.40
N PRO A 32 14.95 10.16 2.39
CA PRO A 32 13.66 9.53 2.58
C PRO A 32 13.80 8.22 3.37
N GLU A 33 13.01 8.09 4.43
CA GLU A 33 12.94 6.89 5.25
C GLU A 33 12.05 5.82 4.59
N LEU A 34 12.12 4.58 5.09
CA LEU A 34 11.21 3.52 4.68
C LEU A 34 9.77 3.94 4.97
N ALA A 35 8.95 3.96 3.92
CA ALA A 35 7.54 4.29 4.03
C ALA A 35 6.72 3.03 4.35
N PHE A 36 5.71 3.20 5.19
CA PHE A 36 4.65 2.22 5.40
C PHE A 36 3.34 2.77 4.85
N MET A 37 2.55 1.90 4.24
CA MET A 37 1.19 2.22 3.82
C MET A 37 0.20 1.59 4.79
N ARG A 38 -0.65 2.42 5.39
CA ARG A 38 -1.75 1.98 6.24
C ARG A 38 -2.85 1.41 5.35
N CYS A 39 -3.34 0.24 5.77
CA CYS A 39 -4.41 -0.46 5.10
C CYS A 39 -5.52 -0.79 6.11
N TYR A 40 -6.77 -0.68 5.68
CA TYR A 40 -7.92 -1.09 6.49
C TYR A 40 -8.72 -2.17 5.77
N VAL A 41 -9.16 -3.17 6.53
CA VAL A 41 -10.21 -4.08 6.07
C VAL A 41 -11.52 -3.31 6.09
N VAL A 42 -12.12 -3.14 4.91
CA VAL A 42 -13.38 -2.38 4.74
C VAL A 42 -14.58 -3.28 4.47
N GLY A 43 -14.35 -4.59 4.29
CA GLY A 43 -15.41 -5.56 4.11
C GLY A 43 -14.90 -6.99 4.04
N GLN A 44 -15.84 -7.93 4.06
CA GLN A 44 -15.59 -9.35 3.92
C GLN A 44 -16.63 -9.95 2.98
N GLN A 45 -16.20 -10.83 2.08
CA GLN A 45 -17.06 -11.56 1.16
C GLN A 45 -16.93 -13.07 1.42
N GLU A 46 -18.08 -13.73 1.53
CA GLU A 46 -18.22 -15.19 1.63
C GLU A 46 -17.33 -15.83 2.72
N ASP A 47 -17.05 -15.08 3.79
CA ASP A 47 -16.14 -15.40 4.89
C ASP A 47 -14.69 -15.75 4.55
N GLN A 48 -14.33 -15.76 3.26
CA GLN A 48 -13.01 -16.23 2.79
C GLN A 48 -12.16 -15.15 2.14
N VAL A 49 -12.73 -13.97 1.86
CA VAL A 49 -12.02 -12.87 1.21
C VAL A 49 -12.24 -11.57 1.97
N LEU A 50 -11.14 -10.92 2.34
CA LEU A 50 -11.13 -9.59 2.94
C LEU A 50 -10.91 -8.55 1.86
N VAL A 51 -11.72 -7.49 1.86
CA VAL A 51 -11.51 -6.31 1.02
C VAL A 51 -10.70 -5.30 1.81
N VAL A 52 -9.51 -4.98 1.30
CA VAL A 52 -8.55 -4.08 1.94
C VAL A 52 -8.47 -2.78 1.13
N SER A 53 -8.48 -1.66 1.84
CA SER A 53 -8.39 -0.31 1.28
C SER A 53 -7.09 0.36 1.70
N THR A 54 -6.47 1.11 0.79
CA THR A 54 -5.29 1.97 1.04
C THR A 54 -5.64 3.33 1.64
N VAL A 55 -6.92 3.60 1.89
CA VAL A 55 -7.34 4.75 2.71
C VAL A 55 -6.80 4.50 4.13
N PRO A 56 -6.15 5.48 4.79
CA PRO A 56 -6.22 6.92 4.53
C PRO A 56 -5.03 7.48 3.74
N ASP A 57 -4.08 6.65 3.32
CA ASP A 57 -2.88 7.12 2.62
C ASP A 57 -3.16 7.38 1.13
N HIS A 58 -4.36 7.02 0.65
CA HIS A 58 -4.86 7.31 -0.69
C HIS A 58 -3.93 6.85 -1.82
N VAL A 59 -3.12 5.81 -1.58
CA VAL A 59 -2.27 5.19 -2.59
C VAL A 59 -3.17 4.54 -3.63
N LYS A 60 -3.03 4.92 -4.90
CA LYS A 60 -3.86 4.41 -6.01
C LYS A 60 -2.99 3.74 -7.05
N ALA A 61 -3.54 2.71 -7.68
CA ALA A 61 -3.00 2.21 -8.94
C ALA A 61 -3.22 3.21 -10.08
N GLU A 62 -2.60 2.95 -11.23
CA GLU A 62 -2.70 3.81 -12.42
C GLU A 62 -4.14 3.98 -12.92
N ASP A 63 -4.98 2.97 -12.73
CA ASP A 63 -6.41 3.00 -13.06
C ASP A 63 -7.29 3.66 -11.98
N GLY A 64 -6.67 4.17 -10.90
CA GLY A 64 -7.35 4.79 -9.76
C GLY A 64 -7.82 3.81 -8.68
N THR A 65 -7.58 2.51 -8.83
CA THR A 65 -7.99 1.50 -7.84
C THR A 65 -7.24 1.70 -6.52
N THR A 66 -7.98 1.66 -5.41
CA THR A 66 -7.47 1.80 -4.03
C THR A 66 -7.78 0.59 -3.15
N GLN A 67 -8.41 -0.44 -3.72
CA GLN A 67 -8.86 -1.61 -2.99
C GLN A 67 -8.34 -2.88 -3.64
N PHE A 68 -7.95 -3.85 -2.82
CA PHE A 68 -7.54 -5.18 -3.27
C PHE A 68 -8.04 -6.24 -2.29
N ARG A 69 -8.09 -7.49 -2.74
CA ARG A 69 -8.74 -8.59 -2.03
C ARG A 69 -7.68 -9.56 -1.50
N VAL A 70 -7.68 -9.87 -0.21
CA VAL A 70 -6.71 -10.81 0.38
C VAL A 70 -7.42 -11.93 1.11
N ARG A 71 -6.74 -13.05 1.32
CA ARG A 71 -7.27 -14.12 2.17
C ARG A 71 -6.97 -13.81 3.63
N PRO A 72 -7.79 -14.27 4.58
CA PRO A 72 -7.49 -14.14 6.01
C PRO A 72 -6.13 -14.70 6.41
N SER A 73 -5.61 -15.71 5.69
CA SER A 73 -4.27 -16.28 5.90
C SER A 73 -3.12 -15.35 5.54
N ASP A 74 -3.37 -14.34 4.70
CA ASP A 74 -2.34 -13.41 4.22
C ASP A 74 -2.14 -12.23 5.20
N VAL A 75 -2.97 -12.15 6.25
CA VAL A 75 -2.94 -11.09 7.25
C VAL A 75 -2.37 -11.64 8.55
N GLU A 76 -1.20 -11.14 8.95
CA GLU A 76 -0.66 -11.40 10.27
C GLU A 76 -1.57 -10.78 11.34
N ARG A 77 -2.07 -11.61 12.26
CA ARG A 77 -2.73 -11.10 13.46
C ARG A 77 -1.67 -10.73 14.48
N ARG A 78 -1.61 -9.44 14.84
CA ARG A 78 -0.94 -9.03 16.07
C ARG A 78 -1.77 -9.50 17.26
N ALA A 79 -1.13 -10.28 18.14
CA ALA A 79 -1.69 -10.72 19.42
C ALA A 79 -1.83 -9.54 20.41
#